data_AF-A0A820RJH9-F1
#
_entry.id   AF-A0A820RJH9-F1
#
_cell.length_a   1.000
_cell.length_b   1.000
_cell.length_c   1.000
_cell.angle_alpha   90.00
_cell.angle_beta   90.00
_cell.angle_gamma   90.00
#
_symmetry.space_group_name_H-M   'P 1'
#
loop_
_entity.id
_entity.type
_entity.pdbx_description
1 polymer ?
#
loop_
_entity_poly.entity_id
_entity_poly.type
_entity_poly.pdbx_seq_one_letter_code
_entity_poly.pdbx_strand_id
1 'polypeptide(L)'
;MLEGHCDFGTAVGSQGSIYKNLNKYTIRMQTGPISNGVIPYSGAIDNTSYMANYSKEFSTDYSSVFSSTDSKKDKIKKVLMYSINNPLYFLYQNPSTETNQFKKVRDWVSDENGQFTDRWGHDTEKSPFDPCPEGWRIPDAFYANMHTTLPPSSNFYSHWPLSHGNNPWYYNGYQASGTGQYGLAPSIVYHAERDAYSPANKFYPGSRSIIHNYPATRFGFVFDNSRYKIGSYPNNGIRGFQGGKDLTMTTADGPLRLRFYISGVWRTSPIDAYSDVAIGLHFNIESSAEFNMQTGYPYYPQAAMSCRCAKIKYDGNGNEIGRYEPAAIEVPKNAMAKAVNVFKNRSIYLS
;
A
#
# COMPACT_ATOMS: atom_id res chain seq x y z
N MET A 1 15.12 10.67 9.93
CA MET A 1 14.78 9.69 8.87
C MET A 1 14.27 8.44 9.56
N LEU A 2 13.12 7.88 9.16
CA LEU A 2 12.68 6.58 9.68
C LEU A 2 13.48 5.49 8.98
N GLU A 3 14.26 4.74 9.74
CA GLU A 3 14.73 3.44 9.30
C GLU A 3 13.97 2.36 10.06
N GLY A 4 13.20 1.58 9.33
CA GLY A 4 12.73 0.30 9.81
C GLY A 4 13.88 -0.70 9.70
N HIS A 5 14.64 -0.87 10.78
CA HIS A 5 15.55 -2.01 10.89
C HIS A 5 14.74 -3.28 11.12
N CYS A 6 14.72 -4.17 10.12
CA CYS A 6 14.30 -5.55 10.28
C CYS A 6 15.41 -6.32 11.02
N ASP A 7 15.52 -6.14 12.33
CA ASP A 7 16.39 -6.99 13.14
C ASP A 7 15.59 -8.16 13.72
N PHE A 8 15.91 -9.37 13.24
CA PHE A 8 15.42 -10.61 13.80
C PHE A 8 16.13 -10.89 15.14
N GLY A 9 15.71 -10.22 16.22
CA GLY A 9 16.25 -10.40 17.58
C GLY A 9 15.77 -11.66 18.30
N THR A 10 16.67 -12.32 19.05
CA THR A 10 16.47 -13.56 19.83
C THR A 10 15.69 -13.39 21.14
N ALA A 11 14.75 -14.31 21.40
CA ALA A 11 14.23 -14.59 22.74
C ALA A 11 14.08 -16.12 22.94
N VAL A 12 14.42 -16.61 24.14
CA VAL A 12 14.52 -18.03 24.50
C VAL A 12 13.28 -18.44 25.30
N GLY A 13 12.58 -19.50 24.87
CA GLY A 13 11.48 -20.13 25.63
C GLY A 13 11.97 -21.26 26.55
N SER A 14 11.17 -21.62 27.56
CA SER A 14 11.48 -22.58 28.65
C SER A 14 11.72 -24.05 28.26
N GLN A 15 11.88 -24.33 26.95
CA GLN A 15 12.16 -25.65 26.37
C GLN A 15 13.35 -25.61 25.39
N GLY A 16 14.18 -24.56 25.44
CA GLY A 16 15.34 -24.42 24.54
C GLY A 16 15.00 -24.04 23.09
N SER A 17 13.72 -23.94 22.73
CA SER A 17 13.30 -23.38 21.44
C SER A 17 13.39 -21.85 21.45
N ILE A 18 14.26 -21.31 20.60
CA ILE A 18 14.43 -19.86 20.36
C ILE A 18 13.33 -19.41 19.39
N TYR A 19 12.32 -18.69 19.87
CA TYR A 19 11.25 -18.13 19.03
C TYR A 19 11.37 -16.60 19.00
N LYS A 20 11.99 -16.07 17.93
CA LYS A 20 12.34 -14.65 17.77
C LYS A 20 11.14 -13.74 17.44
N ASN A 21 10.49 -13.07 18.42
CA ASN A 21 9.65 -11.86 18.23
C ASN A 21 8.91 -11.76 16.88
N LEU A 22 8.18 -12.84 16.55
CA LEU A 22 7.61 -13.08 15.24
C LEU A 22 6.40 -12.14 15.04
N ASN A 23 6.43 -11.30 14.00
CA ASN A 23 5.45 -10.23 13.69
C ASN A 23 5.43 -8.99 14.62
N LYS A 24 6.52 -8.68 15.33
CA LYS A 24 6.62 -7.42 16.08
C LYS A 24 7.43 -6.38 15.29
N TYR A 25 6.75 -5.42 14.69
CA TYR A 25 7.41 -4.23 14.16
C TYR A 25 7.77 -3.31 15.32
N THR A 26 9.05 -2.98 15.45
CA THR A 26 9.49 -1.99 16.43
C THR A 26 9.75 -0.70 15.69
N ILE A 27 8.85 0.26 15.84
CA ILE A 27 9.06 1.61 15.31
C ILE A 27 9.94 2.36 16.31
N ARG A 28 10.96 3.04 15.81
CA ARG A 28 11.78 3.96 16.61
C ARG A 28 11.95 5.26 15.85
N MET A 29 12.00 6.37 16.58
CA MET A 29 12.34 7.67 16.01
C MET A 29 13.84 7.89 16.12
N GLN A 30 14.44 8.46 15.09
CA GLN A 30 15.79 9.00 15.23
C GLN A 30 15.76 10.21 16.18
N THR A 31 16.61 10.24 17.20
CA THR A 31 16.61 11.29 18.24
C THR A 31 17.80 12.25 18.16
N GLY A 32 18.65 12.11 17.14
CA GLY A 32 19.83 12.96 16.97
C GLY A 32 20.56 12.74 15.63
N PRO A 33 21.60 13.55 15.35
CA PRO A 33 22.41 13.40 14.14
C PRO A 33 23.16 12.06 14.13
N ILE A 34 23.43 11.55 12.92
CA ILE A 34 24.24 10.34 12.73
C ILE A 34 25.67 10.65 13.17
N SER A 35 26.23 9.85 14.07
CA SER A 35 27.59 10.01 14.57
C SER A 35 28.37 8.73 14.34
N ASN A 36 29.47 8.79 13.59
CA ASN A 36 30.31 7.64 13.24
C ASN A 36 29.53 6.46 12.62
N GLY A 37 28.54 6.76 11.77
CA GLY A 37 27.68 5.74 11.15
C GLY A 37 26.64 5.11 12.08
N VAL A 38 26.56 5.56 13.34
CA VAL A 38 25.54 5.13 14.29
C VAL A 38 24.38 6.10 14.27
N ILE A 39 23.17 5.57 14.08
CA ILE A 39 21.93 6.33 14.09
C ILE A 39 21.34 6.25 15.51
N PRO A 40 21.21 7.36 16.24
CA PRO A 40 20.63 7.34 17.58
C PRO A 40 19.11 7.20 17.47
N TYR A 41 18.54 6.20 18.14
CA TYR A 41 17.10 5.93 18.13
C TYR A 41 16.46 6.12 19.52
N SER A 42 15.19 6.50 19.52
CA SER A 42 14.31 6.49 20.69
C SER A 42 14.08 5.06 21.20
N GLY A 43 13.41 4.97 22.35
CA GLY A 43 12.74 3.74 22.76
C GLY A 43 11.75 3.23 21.70
N ALA A 44 11.43 1.94 21.79
CA ALA A 44 10.42 1.30 20.96
C ALA A 44 9.04 1.97 21.14
N ILE A 45 8.40 2.32 20.02
CA ILE A 45 7.00 2.75 20.00
C ILE A 45 6.16 1.50 19.75
N ASP A 46 5.50 1.01 20.81
CA ASP A 46 4.53 -0.08 20.71
C ASP A 46 3.15 0.42 20.28
N ASN A 47 2.20 -0.50 20.06
CA ASN A 47 0.84 -0.13 19.65
C ASN A 47 0.14 0.76 20.68
N THR A 48 0.31 0.52 21.97
CA THR A 48 -0.33 1.33 23.02
C THR A 48 0.18 2.78 22.99
N SER A 49 1.49 2.96 22.94
CA SER A 49 2.12 4.29 22.79
C SER A 49 1.77 4.94 21.47
N TYR A 50 1.74 4.18 20.37
CA TYR A 50 1.33 4.68 19.06
C TYR A 50 -0.10 5.24 19.08
N MET A 51 -1.02 4.52 19.70
CA MET A 51 -2.44 4.88 19.80
C MET A 51 -2.70 6.08 20.71
N ALA A 52 -1.86 6.27 21.73
CA ALA A 52 -1.95 7.39 22.66
C ALA A 52 -1.32 8.66 22.09
N ASN A 53 -0.13 8.54 21.48
CA ASN A 53 0.72 9.69 21.18
C ASN A 53 0.74 10.08 19.70
N TYR A 54 0.50 9.12 18.79
CA TYR A 54 0.68 9.30 17.35
C TYR A 54 -0.60 9.08 16.53
N SER A 55 -1.72 8.70 17.15
CA SER A 55 -3.00 8.62 16.45
C SER A 55 -3.83 9.84 16.79
N LYS A 56 -4.09 10.70 15.80
CA LYS A 56 -4.71 12.02 15.96
C LYS A 56 -6.05 12.06 15.27
N GLU A 57 -7.10 12.38 16.03
CA GLU A 57 -8.46 12.46 15.55
C GLU A 57 -8.76 13.88 15.08
N PHE A 58 -9.43 14.00 13.93
CA PHE A 58 -9.71 15.29 13.29
C PHE A 58 -10.36 16.29 14.23
N SER A 59 -11.50 15.95 14.83
CA SER A 59 -12.27 16.86 15.66
C SER A 59 -11.55 17.27 16.95
N THR A 60 -10.73 16.39 17.54
CA THR A 60 -10.08 16.66 18.84
C THR A 60 -8.68 17.23 18.73
N ASP A 61 -7.87 16.78 17.77
CA ASP A 61 -6.42 17.04 17.78
C ASP A 61 -5.99 18.15 16.82
N TYR A 62 -6.68 18.32 15.69
CA TYR A 62 -6.20 19.25 14.65
C TYR A 62 -7.30 20.03 13.90
N SER A 63 -8.56 19.91 14.27
CA SER A 63 -9.62 20.81 13.79
C SER A 63 -9.44 22.26 14.29
N SER A 64 -8.75 22.44 15.41
CA SER A 64 -8.50 23.74 16.04
C SER A 64 -7.59 24.65 15.23
N VAL A 65 -6.90 24.13 14.20
CA VAL A 65 -6.10 24.94 13.28
C VAL A 65 -6.98 25.84 12.38
N PHE A 66 -8.29 25.57 12.31
CA PHE A 66 -9.22 26.30 11.46
C PHE A 66 -9.74 27.58 12.14
N SER A 67 -9.90 28.62 11.34
CA SER A 67 -10.71 29.79 11.65
C SER A 67 -12.14 29.58 11.13
N SER A 68 -13.13 30.20 11.78
CA SER A 68 -14.51 30.24 11.26
C SER A 68 -14.63 30.95 9.91
N THR A 69 -13.65 31.78 9.55
CA THR A 69 -13.55 32.49 8.27
C THR A 69 -12.82 31.69 7.18
N ASP A 70 -12.21 30.55 7.50
CA ASP A 70 -11.47 29.77 6.52
C ASP A 70 -12.41 29.20 5.45
N SER A 71 -12.03 29.39 4.19
CA SER A 71 -12.68 28.67 3.10
C SER A 71 -12.39 27.16 3.21
N LYS A 72 -13.20 26.33 2.53
CA LYS A 72 -12.97 24.88 2.45
C LYS A 72 -11.56 24.54 1.96
N LYS A 73 -11.05 25.29 0.97
CA LYS A 73 -9.69 25.10 0.44
C LYS A 73 -8.62 25.44 1.47
N ASP A 74 -8.84 26.47 2.29
CA ASP A 74 -7.90 26.86 3.34
C ASP A 74 -7.83 25.83 4.46
N LYS A 75 -8.99 25.27 4.85
CA LYS A 75 -9.06 24.17 5.83
C LYS A 75 -8.24 22.96 5.35
N ILE A 76 -8.46 22.51 4.10
CA ILE A 76 -7.70 21.41 3.50
C ILE A 76 -6.20 21.71 3.54
N LYS A 77 -5.76 22.89 3.07
CA LYS A 77 -4.33 23.27 3.10
C LYS A 77 -3.74 23.25 4.50
N LYS A 78 -4.49 23.68 5.51
CA LYS A 78 -4.05 23.66 6.91
C LYS A 78 -3.91 22.23 7.45
N VAL A 79 -4.84 21.34 7.12
CA VAL A 79 -4.72 19.90 7.48
C VAL A 79 -3.51 19.26 6.79
N LEU A 80 -3.28 19.58 5.51
CA LEU A 80 -2.11 19.08 4.79
C LEU A 80 -0.81 19.57 5.42
N MET A 81 -0.75 20.86 5.77
CA MET A 81 0.41 21.42 6.48
C MET A 81 0.62 20.76 7.85
N TYR A 82 -0.46 20.46 8.58
CA TYR A 82 -0.39 19.71 9.83
C TYR A 82 0.18 18.31 9.62
N SER A 83 -0.26 17.59 8.59
CA SER A 83 0.27 16.26 8.21
C SER A 83 1.75 16.31 7.86
N ILE A 84 2.17 17.27 7.03
CA ILE A 84 3.57 17.46 6.61
C ILE A 84 4.48 17.74 7.82
N ASN A 85 4.02 18.57 8.75
CA ASN A 85 4.78 18.89 9.97
C ASN A 85 4.79 17.74 10.99
N ASN A 86 3.96 16.71 10.81
CA ASN A 86 3.83 15.59 11.73
C ASN A 86 3.79 14.24 10.96
N PRO A 87 4.86 13.85 10.27
CA PRO A 87 4.87 12.70 9.36
C PRO A 87 4.67 11.33 10.04
N LEU A 88 4.73 11.28 11.37
CA LEU A 88 4.47 10.08 12.17
C LEU A 88 3.03 9.95 12.65
N TYR A 89 2.22 11.00 12.49
CA TYR A 89 0.84 10.97 12.96
C TYR A 89 -0.03 10.18 12.00
N PHE A 90 -0.73 9.20 12.56
CA PHE A 90 -1.89 8.61 11.94
C PHE A 90 -3.07 9.54 12.12
N LEU A 91 -3.42 10.27 11.07
CA LEU A 91 -4.56 11.18 11.05
C LEU A 91 -5.82 10.41 10.67
N TYR A 92 -6.89 10.58 11.43
CA TYR A 92 -8.11 9.81 11.23
C TYR A 92 -9.35 10.55 11.68
N GLN A 93 -10.50 10.04 11.24
CA GLN A 93 -11.80 10.38 11.79
C GLN A 93 -12.48 9.14 12.36
N ASN A 94 -13.17 9.31 13.48
CA ASN A 94 -14.09 8.25 13.93
C ASN A 94 -15.22 8.06 12.91
N PRO A 95 -15.71 6.82 12.72
CA PRO A 95 -16.82 6.59 11.81
C PRO A 95 -18.06 7.37 12.26
N SER A 96 -18.83 7.84 11.28
CA SER A 96 -20.11 8.48 11.53
C SER A 96 -21.17 7.44 11.95
N THR A 97 -22.31 7.92 12.45
CA THR A 97 -23.49 7.09 12.71
C THR A 97 -24.30 6.82 11.44
N GLU A 98 -23.79 7.18 10.26
CA GLU A 98 -24.47 6.96 8.97
C GLU A 98 -24.63 5.47 8.68
N THR A 99 -25.82 5.09 8.20
CA THR A 99 -26.12 3.71 7.79
C THR A 99 -25.59 3.40 6.40
N ASN A 100 -25.37 4.41 5.56
CA ASN A 100 -24.74 4.24 4.27
C ASN A 100 -23.25 3.95 4.44
N GLN A 101 -22.84 2.72 4.11
CA GLN A 101 -21.46 2.27 4.24
C GLN A 101 -20.45 3.20 3.57
N PHE A 102 -20.79 3.84 2.44
CA PHE A 102 -19.93 4.77 1.71
C PHE A 102 -19.79 6.16 2.37
N LYS A 103 -20.64 6.48 3.35
CA LYS A 103 -20.59 7.72 4.15
C LYS A 103 -20.23 7.47 5.61
N LYS A 104 -20.08 6.20 5.98
CA LYS A 104 -19.77 5.79 7.35
C LYS A 104 -18.34 6.18 7.74
N VAL A 105 -17.41 6.03 6.81
CA VAL A 105 -16.02 6.42 7.02
C VAL A 105 -15.80 7.80 6.42
N ARG A 106 -15.26 8.71 7.25
CA ARG A 106 -14.93 10.07 6.85
C ARG A 106 -13.46 10.16 6.50
N ASP A 107 -13.15 11.06 5.59
CA ASP A 107 -11.80 11.39 5.17
C ASP A 107 -11.03 12.11 6.29
N TRP A 108 -9.76 11.78 6.50
CA TRP A 108 -8.93 12.45 7.50
C TRP A 108 -8.61 13.91 7.13
N VAL A 109 -8.77 14.30 5.85
CA VAL A 109 -8.51 15.65 5.35
C VAL A 109 -9.69 16.60 5.56
N SER A 110 -10.93 16.10 5.51
CA SER A 110 -12.14 16.91 5.64
C SER A 110 -13.36 16.11 6.06
N ASP A 111 -14.37 16.79 6.62
CA ASP A 111 -15.67 16.19 6.97
C ASP A 111 -16.53 15.82 5.74
N GLU A 112 -16.14 16.34 4.58
CA GLU A 112 -16.73 15.95 3.29
C GLU A 112 -15.77 15.01 2.56
N ASN A 113 -16.32 13.96 1.98
CA ASN A 113 -15.57 12.99 1.19
C ASN A 113 -15.23 13.58 -0.20
N GLY A 114 -14.22 13.02 -0.85
CA GLY A 114 -13.88 13.27 -2.25
C GLY A 114 -13.19 14.61 -2.46
N GLN A 115 -12.56 15.15 -1.42
CA GLN A 115 -11.80 16.38 -1.49
C GLN A 115 -10.33 16.09 -1.79
N PHE A 116 -9.64 17.08 -2.38
CA PHE A 116 -8.20 17.04 -2.63
C PHE A 116 -7.76 15.78 -3.41
N THR A 117 -8.39 15.54 -4.56
CA THR A 117 -8.11 14.38 -5.44
C THR A 117 -6.65 14.32 -5.88
N ASP A 118 -5.98 15.46 -6.01
CA ASP A 118 -4.56 15.56 -6.41
C ASP A 118 -3.59 14.99 -5.35
N ARG A 119 -4.10 14.55 -4.19
CA ARG A 119 -3.33 13.75 -3.23
C ARG A 119 -2.98 12.37 -3.76
N TRP A 120 -3.78 11.88 -4.69
CA TRP A 120 -3.54 10.61 -5.36
C TRP A 120 -2.54 10.86 -6.48
N GLY A 121 -1.50 10.04 -6.56
CA GLY A 121 -0.64 10.00 -7.74
C GLY A 121 -1.31 9.22 -8.86
N HIS A 122 -1.14 9.66 -10.10
CA HIS A 122 -1.66 8.98 -11.28
C HIS A 122 -0.69 9.14 -12.45
N ASP A 123 -0.58 8.10 -13.27
CA ASP A 123 0.28 8.06 -14.46
C ASP A 123 1.75 8.40 -14.18
N THR A 124 2.21 9.63 -14.45
CA THR A 124 3.59 10.12 -14.22
C THR A 124 3.69 11.02 -12.98
N GLU A 125 2.56 11.37 -12.37
CA GLU A 125 2.51 12.21 -11.19
C GLU A 125 2.55 11.37 -9.91
N LYS A 126 3.53 11.66 -9.06
CA LYS A 126 3.71 10.99 -7.78
C LYS A 126 2.79 11.63 -6.73
N SER A 127 2.16 10.79 -5.89
CA SER A 127 1.40 11.28 -4.75
C SER A 127 2.30 12.08 -3.80
N PRO A 128 1.84 13.23 -3.27
CA PRO A 128 2.53 13.93 -2.18
C PRO A 128 2.75 13.08 -0.92
N PHE A 129 1.99 11.99 -0.77
CA PHE A 129 2.07 11.03 0.33
C PHE A 129 2.78 9.72 -0.04
N ASP A 130 3.40 9.65 -1.22
CA ASP A 130 4.18 8.50 -1.63
C ASP A 130 5.53 8.47 -0.89
N PRO A 131 5.76 7.50 0.02
CA PRO A 131 6.96 7.42 0.83
C PRO A 131 8.17 6.87 0.08
N CYS A 132 8.01 6.50 -1.20
CA CYS A 132 9.11 5.91 -1.97
C CYS A 132 10.22 6.95 -2.22
N PRO A 133 11.49 6.52 -2.29
CA PRO A 133 12.60 7.42 -2.61
C PRO A 133 12.54 7.93 -4.07
N GLU A 134 13.41 8.87 -4.42
CA GLU A 134 13.55 9.35 -5.80
C GLU A 134 13.84 8.19 -6.78
N GLY A 135 13.19 8.22 -7.95
CA GLY A 135 13.26 7.13 -8.93
C GLY A 135 12.38 5.92 -8.59
N TRP A 136 11.61 5.99 -7.51
CA TRP A 136 10.64 4.99 -7.10
C TRP A 136 9.30 5.63 -6.75
N ARG A 137 8.23 4.86 -6.94
CA ARG A 137 6.87 5.27 -6.63
C ARG A 137 6.01 4.09 -6.18
N ILE A 138 4.94 4.37 -5.45
CA ILE A 138 3.85 3.41 -5.26
C ILE A 138 3.23 3.13 -6.64
N PRO A 139 3.08 1.86 -7.04
CA PRO A 139 2.44 1.51 -8.30
C PRO A 139 1.04 2.11 -8.44
N ASP A 140 0.67 2.46 -9.67
CA ASP A 140 -0.64 3.03 -10.03
C ASP A 140 -1.46 2.07 -10.92
N ALA A 141 -2.77 2.29 -11.01
CA ALA A 141 -3.78 1.67 -11.87
C ALA A 141 -3.81 2.32 -13.22
N PHE A 142 -3.93 1.47 -14.24
CA PHE A 142 -4.10 1.99 -15.58
C PHE A 142 -5.46 2.66 -15.73
N TYR A 143 -6.50 2.02 -15.21
CA TYR A 143 -7.80 2.61 -14.99
C TYR A 143 -8.09 2.61 -13.50
N ALA A 144 -8.43 3.80 -12.99
CA ALA A 144 -9.06 4.04 -11.70
C ALA A 144 -10.49 3.46 -11.63
N ASN A 145 -10.67 2.20 -12.06
CA ASN A 145 -11.96 1.53 -12.13
C ASN A 145 -11.83 0.11 -11.57
N MET A 146 -12.64 -0.18 -10.57
CA MET A 146 -12.71 -1.49 -9.91
C MET A 146 -13.37 -2.56 -10.80
N HIS A 147 -14.36 -2.18 -11.60
CA HIS A 147 -15.25 -3.06 -12.35
C HIS A 147 -14.82 -3.32 -13.79
N THR A 148 -13.54 -3.13 -14.13
CA THR A 148 -13.07 -3.45 -15.47
C THR A 148 -13.14 -4.96 -15.70
N THR A 149 -13.96 -5.38 -16.67
CA THR A 149 -14.06 -6.77 -17.10
C THR A 149 -12.84 -7.16 -17.93
N LEU A 150 -12.37 -8.41 -17.79
CA LEU A 150 -11.29 -8.94 -18.63
C LEU A 150 -11.80 -9.14 -20.05
N PRO A 151 -11.04 -8.74 -21.08
CA PRO A 151 -11.46 -8.98 -22.44
C PRO A 151 -11.39 -10.45 -22.83
N PRO A 152 -12.32 -10.94 -23.66
CA PRO A 152 -12.21 -12.24 -24.32
C PRO A 152 -11.08 -12.23 -25.38
N SER A 153 -10.57 -13.41 -25.77
CA SER A 153 -9.43 -13.57 -26.69
C SER A 153 -9.65 -12.93 -28.06
N SER A 154 -10.89 -12.88 -28.53
CA SER A 154 -11.26 -12.27 -29.82
C SER A 154 -11.05 -10.75 -29.85
N ASN A 155 -11.03 -10.10 -28.68
CA ASN A 155 -10.87 -8.65 -28.53
C ASN A 155 -9.60 -8.30 -27.73
N PHE A 156 -8.63 -9.22 -27.71
CA PHE A 156 -7.40 -9.09 -26.94
C PHE A 156 -6.62 -7.81 -27.27
N TYR A 157 -6.48 -7.48 -28.56
CA TYR A 157 -5.73 -6.30 -29.00
C TYR A 157 -6.44 -4.97 -28.69
N SER A 158 -7.77 -4.94 -28.74
CA SER A 158 -8.55 -3.72 -28.45
C SER A 158 -8.66 -3.41 -26.96
N HIS A 159 -8.46 -4.40 -26.09
CA HIS A 159 -8.51 -4.27 -24.62
C HIS A 159 -7.20 -4.70 -23.96
N TRP A 160 -6.12 -4.76 -24.73
CA TRP A 160 -4.76 -5.11 -24.29
C TRP A 160 -4.34 -4.40 -23.00
N PRO A 161 -4.66 -3.10 -22.80
CA PRO A 161 -4.27 -2.40 -21.59
C PRO A 161 -4.95 -2.92 -20.32
N LEU A 162 -6.15 -3.52 -20.44
CA LEU A 162 -6.90 -4.12 -19.32
C LEU A 162 -6.37 -5.51 -18.94
N SER A 163 -5.88 -6.27 -19.91
CA SER A 163 -5.48 -7.67 -19.73
C SER A 163 -4.06 -7.86 -19.18
N HIS A 164 -3.15 -6.87 -19.29
CA HIS A 164 -1.72 -7.03 -18.91
C HIS A 164 -1.20 -6.03 -17.87
N GLY A 165 -2.06 -5.22 -17.25
CA GLY A 165 -1.57 -4.39 -16.13
C GLY A 165 -2.50 -3.30 -15.62
N ASN A 166 -3.81 -3.52 -15.60
CA ASN A 166 -4.64 -2.65 -14.77
C ASN A 166 -4.26 -2.76 -13.28
N ASN A 167 -3.54 -3.82 -12.89
CA ASN A 167 -2.85 -3.99 -11.61
C ASN A 167 -1.34 -4.28 -11.81
N PRO A 168 -0.46 -3.82 -10.92
CA PRO A 168 0.96 -4.13 -10.97
C PRO A 168 1.27 -5.59 -10.55
N TRP A 169 0.25 -6.36 -10.18
CA TRP A 169 0.33 -7.74 -9.71
C TRP A 169 -0.12 -8.76 -10.76
N TYR A 170 -0.19 -8.32 -12.01
CA TYR A 170 -0.66 -9.13 -13.13
C TYR A 170 0.25 -10.33 -13.39
N TYR A 171 -0.33 -11.53 -13.41
CA TYR A 171 0.35 -12.74 -13.85
C TYR A 171 0.05 -13.01 -15.33
N ASN A 172 1.10 -13.11 -16.17
CA ASN A 172 1.00 -13.38 -17.61
C ASN A 172 0.64 -14.85 -17.92
N GLY A 173 -0.57 -15.24 -17.52
CA GLY A 173 -1.13 -16.56 -17.79
C GLY A 173 -2.36 -16.47 -18.70
N TYR A 174 -2.38 -17.31 -19.73
CA TYR A 174 -3.50 -17.45 -20.67
C TYR A 174 -4.60 -18.39 -20.14
N GLN A 175 -5.88 -18.03 -20.31
CA GLN A 175 -7.01 -18.94 -20.13
C GLN A 175 -7.23 -19.83 -21.36
N ALA A 176 -6.86 -21.10 -21.28
CA ALA A 176 -7.21 -22.08 -22.32
C ALA A 176 -8.63 -22.68 -22.17
N SER A 177 -9.25 -22.63 -20.99
CA SER A 177 -10.54 -23.28 -20.73
C SER A 177 -11.71 -22.28 -20.62
N GLY A 178 -12.44 -22.10 -21.72
CA GLY A 178 -13.83 -21.63 -21.73
C GLY A 178 -14.09 -20.14 -22.01
N THR A 179 -13.24 -19.23 -21.54
CA THR A 179 -13.50 -17.77 -21.68
C THR A 179 -12.43 -16.97 -22.42
N GLY A 180 -11.25 -17.55 -22.68
CA GLY A 180 -10.20 -16.94 -23.51
C GLY A 180 -9.61 -15.61 -22.98
N GLN A 181 -9.70 -15.33 -21.68
CA GLN A 181 -9.26 -14.05 -21.11
C GLN A 181 -7.81 -14.10 -20.60
N TYR A 182 -7.21 -12.92 -20.49
CA TYR A 182 -5.90 -12.69 -19.88
C TYR A 182 -6.08 -11.62 -18.80
N GLY A 183 -5.43 -11.75 -17.63
CA GLY A 183 -5.48 -10.71 -16.61
C GLY A 183 -5.84 -11.17 -15.20
N LEU A 184 -5.78 -10.20 -14.29
CA LEU A 184 -6.54 -10.21 -13.05
C LEU A 184 -7.56 -9.06 -13.10
N ALA A 185 -8.84 -9.36 -12.98
CA ALA A 185 -9.86 -8.33 -12.86
C ALA A 185 -9.80 -7.71 -11.46
N PRO A 186 -9.76 -6.37 -11.32
CA PRO A 186 -9.60 -5.72 -10.02
C PRO A 186 -10.69 -6.08 -8.99
N SER A 187 -11.96 -6.18 -9.42
CA SER A 187 -13.09 -6.53 -8.54
C SER A 187 -13.20 -8.01 -8.16
N ILE A 188 -12.39 -8.89 -8.75
CA ILE A 188 -12.52 -10.33 -8.53
C ILE A 188 -11.66 -10.76 -7.34
N VAL A 189 -12.27 -11.52 -6.45
CA VAL A 189 -11.56 -12.26 -5.40
C VAL A 189 -10.97 -13.53 -6.02
N TYR A 190 -9.65 -13.66 -5.92
CA TYR A 190 -8.90 -14.83 -6.32
C TYR A 190 -8.50 -15.63 -5.08
N HIS A 191 -8.57 -16.95 -5.14
CA HIS A 191 -8.00 -17.84 -4.14
C HIS A 191 -6.52 -18.04 -4.46
N ALA A 192 -5.65 -17.66 -3.54
CA ALA A 192 -4.24 -17.95 -3.68
C ALA A 192 -3.98 -19.41 -3.31
N GLU A 193 -3.29 -20.12 -4.18
CA GLU A 193 -2.94 -21.52 -4.01
C GLU A 193 -1.51 -21.77 -4.46
N ARG A 194 -0.81 -22.64 -3.73
CA ARG A 194 0.57 -22.99 -4.04
C ARG A 194 0.63 -23.66 -5.41
N ASP A 195 1.41 -23.07 -6.32
CA ASP A 195 1.66 -23.58 -7.68
C ASP A 195 0.42 -23.73 -8.59
N ALA A 196 -0.75 -23.22 -8.18
CA ALA A 196 -1.95 -23.25 -9.01
C ALA A 196 -2.22 -21.87 -9.64
N TYR A 197 -2.48 -21.87 -10.94
CA TYR A 197 -3.03 -20.72 -11.64
C TYR A 197 -4.20 -21.21 -12.50
N SER A 198 -5.40 -20.71 -12.20
CA SER A 198 -6.61 -21.02 -12.95
C SER A 198 -7.58 -19.85 -12.85
N PRO A 199 -7.55 -18.91 -13.79
CA PRO A 199 -8.48 -17.78 -13.76
C PRO A 199 -9.95 -18.20 -13.81
N ALA A 200 -10.28 -19.32 -14.48
CA ALA A 200 -11.63 -19.88 -14.50
C ALA A 200 -12.11 -20.27 -13.09
N ASN A 201 -11.22 -20.87 -12.30
CA ASN A 201 -11.48 -21.18 -10.89
C ASN A 201 -11.07 -20.04 -9.95
N LYS A 202 -10.64 -18.90 -10.50
CA LYS A 202 -10.11 -17.73 -9.78
C LYS A 202 -8.92 -18.08 -8.88
N PHE A 203 -8.02 -18.96 -9.33
CA PHE A 203 -6.79 -19.30 -8.62
C PHE A 203 -5.61 -18.43 -9.05
N TYR A 204 -4.85 -17.95 -8.07
CA TYR A 204 -3.61 -17.21 -8.26
C TYR A 204 -2.44 -17.93 -7.57
N PRO A 205 -1.25 -18.02 -8.20
CA PRO A 205 -0.15 -18.75 -7.61
C PRO A 205 0.44 -17.97 -6.43
N GLY A 206 0.17 -18.45 -5.22
CA GLY A 206 0.62 -17.80 -4.00
C GLY A 206 0.44 -18.71 -2.79
N SER A 207 1.25 -18.50 -1.76
CA SER A 207 1.19 -19.27 -0.52
C SER A 207 1.32 -18.37 0.69
N ARG A 208 0.87 -18.86 1.84
CA ARG A 208 1.08 -18.19 3.12
C ARG A 208 2.40 -18.60 3.74
N SER A 209 3.13 -17.64 4.30
CA SER A 209 4.27 -17.93 5.16
C SER A 209 3.76 -18.18 6.57
N ILE A 210 3.92 -19.42 7.06
CA ILE A 210 3.41 -19.87 8.37
C ILE A 210 4.48 -20.69 9.10
N ILE A 211 4.53 -20.50 10.42
CA ILE A 211 5.13 -21.47 11.35
C ILE A 211 3.99 -22.26 11.99
N HIS A 212 4.03 -23.59 11.83
CA HIS A 212 2.97 -24.52 12.23
C HIS A 212 2.97 -24.90 13.72
N ASN A 213 3.88 -24.34 14.52
CA ASN A 213 3.95 -24.61 15.96
C ASN A 213 2.87 -23.83 16.70
N TYR A 214 2.19 -24.45 17.66
CA TYR A 214 1.07 -23.84 18.38
C TYR A 214 1.50 -22.62 19.24
N PRO A 215 0.79 -21.48 19.13
CA PRO A 215 -0.23 -21.19 18.12
C PRO A 215 0.38 -20.88 16.76
N ALA A 216 -0.20 -21.46 15.70
CA ALA A 216 0.26 -21.25 14.32
C ALA A 216 0.32 -19.75 14.01
N THR A 217 1.52 -19.27 13.68
CA THR A 217 1.80 -17.85 13.46
C THR A 217 1.93 -17.60 11.96
N ARG A 218 1.17 -16.62 11.45
CA ARG A 218 1.07 -16.28 10.02
C ARG A 218 1.87 -15.01 9.76
N PHE A 219 2.89 -15.08 8.92
CA PHE A 219 3.86 -13.99 8.70
C PHE A 219 3.49 -13.07 7.55
N GLY A 220 2.80 -13.62 6.56
CA GLY A 220 2.61 -12.91 5.32
C GLY A 220 2.25 -13.84 4.17
N PHE A 221 2.33 -13.25 3.00
CA PHE A 221 1.93 -13.82 1.72
C PHE A 221 3.16 -13.90 0.84
N VAL A 222 3.34 -15.00 0.13
CA VAL A 222 4.50 -15.27 -0.71
C VAL A 222 4.02 -15.57 -2.11
N PHE A 223 4.58 -14.85 -3.08
CA PHE A 223 4.31 -14.99 -4.50
C PHE A 223 5.63 -15.15 -5.24
N ASP A 224 6.16 -16.37 -5.19
CA ASP A 224 7.50 -16.77 -5.67
C ASP A 224 7.44 -17.70 -6.89
N ASN A 225 6.29 -17.77 -7.56
CA ASN A 225 6.09 -18.57 -8.76
C ASN A 225 7.15 -18.28 -9.84
N SER A 226 7.69 -19.33 -10.46
CA SER A 226 8.78 -19.20 -11.44
C SER A 226 8.44 -18.35 -12.67
N ARG A 227 7.17 -18.26 -13.06
CA ARG A 227 6.72 -17.50 -14.22
C ARG A 227 6.50 -16.02 -13.93
N TYR A 228 6.25 -15.67 -12.67
CA TYR A 228 6.06 -14.28 -12.26
C TYR A 228 6.21 -14.14 -10.74
N LYS A 229 7.29 -13.46 -10.33
CA LYS A 229 7.64 -13.25 -8.92
C LYS A 229 7.36 -11.82 -8.52
N ILE A 230 6.41 -11.63 -7.60
CA ILE A 230 6.13 -10.32 -6.97
C ILE A 230 6.59 -10.28 -5.51
N GLY A 231 7.23 -11.36 -5.04
CA GLY A 231 7.88 -11.45 -3.75
C GLY A 231 6.92 -11.67 -2.60
N SER A 232 7.34 -11.28 -1.41
CA SER A 232 6.59 -11.51 -0.17
C SER A 232 6.00 -10.22 0.39
N TYR A 233 4.82 -10.32 0.97
CA TYR A 233 4.10 -9.22 1.61
C TYR A 233 3.86 -9.55 3.08
N PRO A 234 4.12 -8.60 4.00
CA PRO A 234 3.90 -8.83 5.41
C PRO A 234 2.41 -8.95 5.73
N ASN A 235 2.07 -9.74 6.75
CA ASN A 235 0.76 -9.70 7.38
C ASN A 235 0.78 -8.75 8.58
N ASN A 236 0.62 -7.45 8.33
CA ASN A 236 0.70 -6.40 9.36
C ASN A 236 -0.63 -5.70 9.66
N GLY A 237 -1.74 -6.23 9.16
CA GLY A 237 -3.06 -5.65 9.39
C GLY A 237 -3.34 -4.41 8.56
N ILE A 238 -4.50 -3.82 8.83
CA ILE A 238 -4.92 -2.52 8.30
C ILE A 238 -5.53 -1.72 9.45
N ARG A 239 -5.03 -0.51 9.67
CA ARG A 239 -5.52 0.42 10.69
C ARG A 239 -6.56 1.36 10.08
N GLY A 240 -7.63 1.64 10.80
CA GLY A 240 -8.66 2.58 10.35
C GLY A 240 -9.51 2.09 9.18
N PHE A 241 -9.48 0.77 8.91
CA PHE A 241 -10.15 0.12 7.77
C PHE A 241 -11.64 0.47 7.65
N GLN A 242 -12.33 0.67 8.78
CA GLN A 242 -13.74 1.08 8.82
C GLN A 242 -14.00 2.42 9.53
N GLY A 243 -13.01 3.29 9.67
CA GLY A 243 -13.12 4.37 10.65
C GLY A 243 -12.11 4.23 11.78
N GLY A 244 -11.83 5.34 12.47
CA GLY A 244 -11.12 5.30 13.74
C GLY A 244 -9.63 4.97 13.62
N LYS A 245 -9.05 4.60 14.76
CA LYS A 245 -7.61 4.35 14.89
C LYS A 245 -7.22 2.90 15.11
N ASP A 246 -8.16 1.98 15.16
CA ASP A 246 -7.87 0.60 15.53
C ASP A 246 -7.41 -0.25 14.35
N LEU A 247 -6.60 -1.26 14.64
CA LEU A 247 -6.29 -2.34 13.70
C LEU A 247 -7.52 -3.25 13.60
N THR A 248 -7.98 -3.51 12.39
CA THR A 248 -9.21 -4.27 12.14
C THR A 248 -8.95 -5.78 12.05
N MET A 249 -9.93 -6.57 12.53
CA MET A 249 -9.93 -8.04 12.43
C MET A 249 -8.63 -8.67 12.93
N THR A 250 -8.19 -8.18 14.11
CA THR A 250 -7.05 -8.73 14.85
C THR A 250 -7.52 -9.79 15.84
N THR A 251 -6.77 -10.88 15.95
CA THR A 251 -6.86 -11.79 17.08
C THR A 251 -5.61 -11.61 17.93
N ALA A 252 -5.81 -11.29 19.21
CA ALA A 252 -4.73 -11.19 20.17
C ALA A 252 -4.29 -12.60 20.60
N ASP A 253 -3.04 -12.97 20.28
CA ASP A 253 -2.40 -14.20 20.76
C ASP A 253 -1.45 -13.87 21.91
N GLY A 254 -2.03 -13.32 22.98
CA GLY A 254 -1.29 -12.81 24.13
C GLY A 254 -0.51 -11.51 23.84
N PRO A 255 0.28 -11.03 24.81
CA PRO A 255 0.91 -9.71 24.75
C PRO A 255 2.05 -9.59 23.73
N LEU A 256 2.42 -10.70 23.06
CA LEU A 256 3.62 -10.78 22.22
C LEU A 256 3.32 -10.97 20.74
N ARG A 257 2.07 -11.26 20.33
CA ARG A 257 1.72 -11.64 18.95
C ARG A 257 0.35 -11.13 18.56
N LEU A 258 0.28 -10.39 17.44
CA LEU A 258 -0.97 -10.08 16.76
C LEU A 258 -1.10 -10.96 15.52
N ARG A 259 -2.30 -11.52 15.33
CA ARG A 259 -2.69 -12.20 14.09
C ARG A 259 -3.75 -11.35 13.39
N PHE A 260 -3.54 -11.07 12.13
CA PHE A 260 -4.46 -10.26 11.32
C PHE A 260 -5.16 -11.17 10.31
N TYR A 261 -6.49 -11.11 10.26
CA TYR A 261 -7.24 -11.82 9.21
C TYR A 261 -7.17 -11.10 7.87
N ILE A 262 -7.00 -9.78 7.91
CA ILE A 262 -6.94 -8.93 6.75
C ILE A 262 -5.63 -8.16 6.76
N SER A 263 -4.99 -8.07 5.60
CA SER A 263 -3.88 -7.17 5.34
C SER A 263 -3.96 -6.67 3.91
N GLY A 264 -3.12 -5.73 3.53
CA GLY A 264 -3.17 -5.14 2.22
C GLY A 264 -1.95 -4.29 1.89
N VAL A 265 -1.92 -3.86 0.64
CA VAL A 265 -0.90 -2.96 0.12
C VAL A 265 -1.57 -1.78 -0.56
N TRP A 266 -1.16 -0.58 -0.15
CA TRP A 266 -1.61 0.67 -0.71
C TRP A 266 -1.20 0.79 -2.18
N ARG A 267 -2.08 1.44 -2.94
CA ARG A 267 -1.85 1.88 -4.31
C ARG A 267 -2.10 3.37 -4.40
N THR A 268 -1.50 4.04 -5.37
CA THR A 268 -1.66 5.48 -5.50
C THR A 268 -2.97 5.92 -6.17
N SER A 269 -3.74 4.99 -6.74
CA SER A 269 -4.93 5.29 -7.57
C SER A 269 -6.20 5.48 -6.74
N PRO A 270 -7.02 6.52 -7.03
CA PRO A 270 -8.40 6.54 -6.57
C PRO A 270 -9.22 5.48 -7.34
N ILE A 271 -10.33 5.03 -6.77
CA ILE A 271 -11.46 4.51 -7.54
C ILE A 271 -12.25 5.73 -7.97
N ASP A 272 -12.45 5.89 -9.28
CA ASP A 272 -13.28 6.92 -9.90
C ASP A 272 -13.11 8.36 -9.38
N ALA A 273 -13.66 9.34 -10.08
CA ALA A 273 -13.79 10.66 -9.50
C ALA A 273 -14.94 10.60 -8.48
N TYR A 274 -14.74 11.13 -7.27
CA TYR A 274 -15.76 11.36 -6.23
C TYR A 274 -16.13 10.21 -5.27
N SER A 275 -15.67 8.95 -5.44
CA SER A 275 -15.98 7.91 -4.42
C SER A 275 -15.16 7.97 -3.13
N ASP A 276 -14.10 8.78 -3.12
CA ASP A 276 -13.23 8.99 -1.96
C ASP A 276 -12.55 7.72 -1.43
N VAL A 277 -12.41 6.71 -2.27
CA VAL A 277 -11.72 5.48 -1.90
C VAL A 277 -10.55 5.23 -2.84
N ALA A 278 -9.44 4.76 -2.30
CA ALA A 278 -8.29 4.29 -3.04
C ALA A 278 -8.50 2.83 -3.45
N ILE A 279 -7.85 2.43 -4.55
CA ILE A 279 -7.68 1.03 -4.88
C ILE A 279 -6.52 0.47 -4.06
N GLY A 280 -6.63 -0.74 -3.53
CA GLY A 280 -5.48 -1.44 -2.93
C GLY A 280 -5.48 -2.93 -3.25
N LEU A 281 -4.32 -3.56 -3.00
CA LEU A 281 -4.24 -5.01 -2.92
C LEU A 281 -4.77 -5.45 -1.55
N HIS A 282 -5.68 -6.41 -1.56
CA HIS A 282 -6.29 -6.96 -0.36
C HIS A 282 -5.91 -8.42 -0.19
N PHE A 283 -5.65 -8.81 1.05
CA PHE A 283 -5.44 -10.18 1.47
C PHE A 283 -6.40 -10.53 2.60
N ASN A 284 -7.06 -11.68 2.50
CA ASN A 284 -7.96 -12.19 3.53
C ASN A 284 -7.71 -13.69 3.75
N ILE A 285 -7.49 -14.10 5.00
CA ILE A 285 -7.13 -15.48 5.35
C ILE A 285 -8.24 -16.25 6.09
N GLU A 286 -9.49 -15.76 6.07
CA GLU A 286 -10.66 -16.42 6.65
C GLU A 286 -11.23 -17.55 5.79
N SER A 287 -10.76 -17.74 4.55
CA SER A 287 -11.23 -18.81 3.66
C SER A 287 -10.50 -20.14 3.87
N SER A 288 -11.09 -21.23 3.37
CA SER A 288 -10.56 -22.60 3.42
C SER A 288 -9.36 -22.87 2.48
N ALA A 289 -8.94 -21.89 1.68
CA ALA A 289 -7.75 -21.93 0.81
C ALA A 289 -6.47 -21.48 1.57
N GLU A 290 -5.32 -21.31 0.89
CA GLU A 290 -4.15 -20.71 1.53
C GLU A 290 -4.51 -19.27 2.01
N PHE A 291 -5.11 -18.46 1.13
CA PHE A 291 -5.76 -17.17 1.41
C PHE A 291 -6.54 -16.65 0.18
N ASN A 292 -7.35 -15.60 0.35
CA ASN A 292 -7.98 -14.83 -0.71
C ASN A 292 -7.17 -13.56 -1.01
N MET A 293 -7.11 -13.18 -2.29
CA MET A 293 -6.53 -11.91 -2.73
C MET A 293 -7.45 -11.16 -3.70
N GLN A 294 -7.44 -9.83 -3.64
CA GLN A 294 -8.14 -8.98 -4.60
C GLN A 294 -7.26 -7.78 -4.94
N THR A 295 -6.97 -7.56 -6.23
CA THR A 295 -6.05 -6.49 -6.68
C THR A 295 -6.71 -5.12 -6.78
N GLY A 296 -8.03 -5.06 -6.61
CA GLY A 296 -8.84 -3.87 -6.74
C GLY A 296 -9.84 -3.71 -5.60
N TYR A 297 -9.38 -3.71 -4.35
CA TYR A 297 -10.26 -3.52 -3.20
C TYR A 297 -10.39 -2.03 -2.85
N PRO A 298 -11.60 -1.53 -2.52
CA PRO A 298 -11.82 -0.14 -2.13
C PRO A 298 -11.36 0.10 -0.70
N TYR A 299 -10.52 1.11 -0.48
CA TYR A 299 -10.06 1.52 0.84
C TYR A 299 -10.32 2.99 1.09
N TYR A 300 -10.82 3.34 2.26
CA TYR A 300 -10.97 4.73 2.67
C TYR A 300 -9.59 5.40 2.82
N PRO A 301 -9.48 6.73 2.63
CA PRO A 301 -8.20 7.42 2.53
C PRO A 301 -7.37 7.35 3.82
N GLN A 302 -8.02 7.12 4.95
CA GLN A 302 -7.39 6.97 6.25
C GLN A 302 -6.92 5.53 6.55
N ALA A 303 -7.17 4.55 5.69
CA ALA A 303 -6.77 3.18 5.96
C ALA A 303 -5.23 3.05 5.87
N ALA A 304 -4.55 2.96 7.01
CA ALA A 304 -3.11 2.78 7.02
C ALA A 304 -2.75 1.30 6.86
N MET A 305 -1.99 1.01 5.80
CA MET A 305 -1.48 -0.33 5.47
C MET A 305 -0.09 -0.22 4.80
N SER A 306 0.52 -1.36 4.49
CA SER A 306 1.83 -1.42 3.84
C SER A 306 1.83 -0.71 2.48
N CYS A 307 2.97 -0.13 2.10
CA CYS A 307 3.22 0.34 0.74
C CYS A 307 4.29 -0.56 0.09
N ARG A 308 4.29 -0.65 -1.24
CA ARG A 308 5.39 -1.24 -2.01
C ARG A 308 5.85 -0.26 -3.06
N CYS A 309 7.15 0.01 -3.10
CA CYS A 309 7.75 0.83 -4.13
C CYS A 309 8.07 0.02 -5.38
N ALA A 310 7.79 0.59 -6.55
CA ALA A 310 8.26 0.11 -7.84
C ALA A 310 9.18 1.15 -8.48
N LYS A 311 10.21 0.66 -9.17
CA LYS A 311 11.19 1.51 -9.84
C LYS A 311 10.54 2.18 -11.05
N ILE A 312 10.74 3.48 -11.16
CA ILE A 312 10.33 4.26 -12.32
C ILE A 312 11.23 3.88 -13.50
N LYS A 313 10.63 3.68 -14.67
CA LYS A 313 11.35 3.43 -15.93
C LYS A 313 11.26 4.66 -16.83
N TYR A 314 12.26 4.83 -17.70
CA TYR A 314 12.37 5.94 -18.62
C TYR A 314 12.58 5.41 -20.05
N ASP A 315 12.00 6.10 -21.03
CA ASP A 315 12.18 5.79 -22.45
C ASP A 315 13.55 6.27 -22.95
N GLY A 316 13.87 5.96 -24.22
CA GLY A 316 15.11 6.40 -24.87
C GLY A 316 15.27 7.92 -24.97
N ASN A 317 14.21 8.70 -24.76
CA ASN A 317 14.22 10.16 -24.77
C ASN A 317 14.32 10.76 -23.36
N GLY A 318 14.39 9.92 -22.32
CA GLY A 318 14.44 10.33 -20.92
C GLY A 318 13.09 10.75 -20.34
N ASN A 319 12.00 10.52 -21.06
CA ASN A 319 10.66 10.69 -20.52
C ASN A 319 10.36 9.51 -19.60
N GLU A 320 9.67 9.77 -18.50
CA GLU A 320 9.14 8.69 -17.68
C GLU A 320 8.20 7.84 -18.51
N ILE A 321 8.46 6.53 -18.56
CA ILE A 321 7.48 5.61 -19.12
C ILE A 321 6.41 5.50 -18.06
N GLY A 322 5.29 6.18 -18.32
CA GLY A 322 4.03 5.83 -17.69
C GLY A 322 3.78 4.36 -17.97
N ARG A 323 4.02 3.49 -16.99
CA ARG A 323 3.72 2.05 -17.04
C ARG A 323 4.54 1.24 -18.09
N TYR A 324 4.28 -0.05 -18.17
CA TYR A 324 4.74 -0.96 -19.22
C TYR A 324 4.06 -0.60 -20.56
N GLU A 325 4.74 0.18 -21.39
CA GLU A 325 4.43 0.27 -22.82
C GLU A 325 5.19 -0.84 -23.57
N PRO A 326 4.51 -1.82 -24.21
CA PRO A 326 5.20 -2.93 -24.89
C PRO A 326 6.06 -2.49 -26.10
N ALA A 327 5.91 -1.24 -26.56
CA ALA A 327 6.72 -0.63 -27.61
C ALA A 327 7.80 0.34 -27.08
N ALA A 328 7.81 0.64 -25.78
CA ALA A 328 8.85 1.48 -25.20
C ALA A 328 10.13 0.66 -25.05
N ILE A 329 11.14 1.02 -25.83
CA ILE A 329 12.48 0.44 -25.69
C ILE A 329 13.07 1.01 -24.40
N GLU A 330 13.22 0.16 -23.39
CA GLU A 330 13.87 0.51 -22.14
C GLU A 330 15.35 0.81 -22.40
N VAL A 331 15.79 2.04 -22.13
CA VAL A 331 17.21 2.40 -22.20
C VAL A 331 17.64 2.94 -20.85
N PRO A 332 18.71 2.38 -20.23
CA PRO A 332 19.25 2.93 -18.99
C PRO A 332 19.64 4.40 -19.20
N LYS A 333 19.21 5.26 -18.28
CA LYS A 333 19.63 6.67 -18.23
C LYS A 333 21.17 6.70 -18.23
N ASN A 334 21.76 7.33 -19.25
CA ASN A 334 23.20 7.47 -19.51
C ASN A 334 23.92 6.33 -20.25
N ALA A 335 23.24 5.39 -20.91
CA ALA A 335 23.92 4.34 -21.69
C ALA A 335 24.91 4.89 -22.76
N MET A 336 24.75 6.15 -23.20
CA MET A 336 25.61 6.82 -24.18
C MET A 336 26.06 8.24 -23.77
N ALA A 337 25.83 8.67 -22.52
CA ALA A 337 26.14 10.05 -22.11
C ALA A 337 27.59 10.21 -21.64
N LYS A 338 28.38 11.06 -22.32
CA LYS A 338 29.65 11.58 -21.80
C LYS A 338 29.37 12.64 -20.72
N ALA A 339 30.15 12.62 -19.65
CA ALA A 339 30.04 13.56 -18.54
C ALA A 339 30.12 15.02 -19.04
N VAL A 340 29.19 15.86 -18.58
CA VAL A 340 29.20 17.31 -18.81
C VAL A 340 29.27 18.05 -17.47
N ASN A 341 30.15 19.03 -17.37
CA ASN A 341 30.48 19.74 -16.12
C ASN A 341 29.47 20.84 -15.73
N VAL A 342 28.19 20.74 -16.15
CA VAL A 342 27.21 21.81 -15.90
C VAL A 342 25.88 21.21 -15.44
N PHE A 343 25.45 21.58 -14.23
CA PHE A 343 24.14 21.22 -13.69
C PHE A 343 23.01 21.98 -14.42
N LYS A 344 21.91 21.29 -14.75
CA LYS A 344 20.74 21.89 -15.42
C LYS A 344 19.75 22.43 -14.38
N ASN A 345 19.38 23.69 -14.51
CA ASN A 345 18.47 24.41 -13.61
C ASN A 345 17.04 23.83 -13.58
N ARG A 346 16.65 23.27 -12.43
CA ARG A 346 15.37 23.53 -11.76
C ARG A 346 15.53 23.20 -10.28
N SER A 347 16.12 24.15 -9.57
CA SER A 347 16.13 24.21 -8.10
C SER A 347 15.02 25.17 -7.70
N ILE A 348 13.96 24.66 -7.08
CA ILE A 348 13.05 25.48 -6.26
C ILE A 348 12.98 24.78 -4.90
N TYR A 349 13.91 25.23 -4.06
CA TYR A 349 13.92 25.34 -2.59
C TYR A 349 13.39 24.19 -1.73
N LEU A 350 14.28 23.61 -0.94
CA LEU A 350 14.16 23.54 0.52
C LEU A 350 15.55 23.75 1.14
N SER A 351 15.68 24.82 1.91
CA SER A 351 16.70 25.01 2.95
C SER A 351 16.04 24.90 4.30
#